data_AF-A0A167QRP9-F1
#
_entry.id   AF-A0A167QRP9-F1
#
_cell.length_a   1.000
_cell.length_b   1.000
_cell.length_c   1.000
_cell.angle_alpha   90.00
_cell.angle_beta   90.00
_cell.angle_gamma   90.00
#
_symmetry.space_group_name_H-M   'P 1'
#
loop_
_entity.id
_entity.type
_entity.pdbx_description
1 polymer ?
#
loop_
_entity_poly.entity_id
_entity_poly.type
_entity_poly.pdbx_seq_one_letter_code
_entity_poly.pdbx_strand_id
1 'polypeptide(L)'
;MSCADIFSGSWTQHRSGGGGEDEDDDIVVGDEFVSAMDPILLSRMEHPARGIYCTHAACFDASIFYSLVARMKAWKCPHCFIQIKGIQELYIDYAMKRALMKYQDSDRLVLCGGEYFADVNISISKTSDTIANHDSSDSEDEERPSKKSRRASVITV
;
A
#
# COMPACT_ATOMS: atom_id res chain seq x y z
N MET A 1 -24.07 -2.36 -43.85
CA MET A 1 -22.71 -2.86 -43.58
C MET A 1 -22.21 -2.10 -42.35
N SER A 2 -21.96 -2.81 -41.25
CA SER A 2 -21.76 -2.24 -39.91
C SER A 2 -20.33 -1.70 -39.71
N CYS A 3 -20.19 -0.78 -38.77
CA CYS A 3 -18.97 -0.05 -38.42
C CYS A 3 -17.92 -0.87 -37.62
N ALA A 4 -17.96 -2.21 -37.67
CA ALA A 4 -17.20 -3.06 -36.75
C ALA A 4 -15.77 -3.42 -37.19
N ASP A 5 -15.31 -3.07 -38.40
CA ASP A 5 -14.06 -3.64 -38.95
C ASP A 5 -12.92 -2.62 -39.21
N ILE A 6 -12.91 -1.47 -38.53
CA ILE A 6 -11.81 -0.49 -38.65
C ILE A 6 -10.94 -0.48 -37.37
N PHE A 7 -10.40 -1.63 -36.95
CA PHE A 7 -9.24 -1.63 -36.03
C PHE A 7 -8.43 -2.94 -35.99
N SER A 8 -8.46 -3.78 -37.04
CA SER A 8 -7.71 -5.06 -37.03
C SER A 8 -6.48 -5.10 -37.94
N GLY A 9 -5.93 -3.96 -38.36
CA GLY A 9 -4.76 -3.97 -39.24
C GLY A 9 -3.86 -2.78 -39.04
N SER A 10 -2.68 -3.02 -38.44
CA SER A 10 -1.40 -2.36 -38.74
C SER A 10 -0.57 -1.98 -37.51
N TRP A 11 -0.06 -2.96 -36.76
CA TRP A 11 1.16 -2.79 -35.95
C TRP A 11 1.99 -4.08 -35.90
N THR A 12 2.23 -4.74 -37.02
CA THR A 12 3.15 -5.89 -37.08
C THR A 12 3.88 -5.98 -38.43
N GLN A 13 4.67 -4.96 -38.80
CA GLN A 13 5.85 -5.19 -39.64
C GLN A 13 6.80 -3.98 -39.64
N HIS A 14 7.90 -4.04 -38.88
CA HIS A 14 9.27 -3.73 -39.33
C HIS A 14 10.27 -3.77 -38.16
N ARG A 15 11.04 -4.86 -38.08
CA ARG A 15 12.52 -4.84 -38.02
C ARG A 15 13.03 -6.28 -38.06
N SER A 16 13.48 -6.68 -39.24
CA SER A 16 14.37 -7.83 -39.41
C SER A 16 15.80 -7.30 -39.30
N GLY A 17 16.65 -7.92 -38.47
CA GLY A 17 18.07 -7.60 -38.42
C GLY A 17 18.83 -8.22 -37.24
N GLY A 18 19.56 -9.30 -37.54
CA GLY A 18 20.87 -9.61 -36.93
C GLY A 18 20.85 -10.59 -35.76
N GLY A 19 21.54 -11.71 -35.93
CA GLY A 19 21.67 -12.79 -34.94
C GLY A 19 22.60 -12.47 -33.77
N GLY A 20 22.26 -13.13 -32.66
CA GLY A 20 23.01 -13.32 -31.42
C GLY A 20 22.20 -14.34 -30.63
N GLU A 21 22.75 -15.53 -30.44
CA GLU A 21 22.21 -16.52 -29.50
C GLU A 21 22.58 -16.03 -28.11
N ASP A 22 21.76 -15.14 -27.59
CA ASP A 22 21.84 -14.69 -26.21
C ASP A 22 20.86 -15.61 -25.47
N GLU A 23 21.38 -16.51 -24.64
CA GLU A 23 20.57 -17.31 -23.73
C GLU A 23 19.58 -16.37 -23.02
N ASP A 24 18.28 -16.57 -23.26
CA ASP A 24 17.21 -15.83 -22.60
C ASP A 24 17.36 -16.05 -21.09
N ASP A 25 18.05 -15.14 -20.41
CA ASP A 25 18.03 -15.02 -18.96
C ASP A 25 16.57 -14.81 -18.57
N ASP A 26 15.93 -15.87 -18.07
CA ASP A 26 14.59 -15.84 -17.49
C ASP A 26 14.58 -14.82 -16.34
N ILE A 27 14.23 -13.56 -16.62
CA ILE A 27 14.09 -12.51 -15.60
C ILE A 27 12.87 -12.89 -14.75
N VAL A 28 13.13 -13.56 -13.63
CA VAL A 28 12.13 -13.80 -12.59
C VAL A 28 11.82 -12.47 -11.92
N VAL A 29 10.63 -11.94 -12.17
CA VAL A 29 10.11 -10.78 -11.42
C VAL A 29 9.93 -11.22 -9.96
N GLY A 30 10.84 -10.76 -9.10
CA GLY A 30 10.78 -11.02 -7.67
C GLY A 30 9.57 -10.36 -7.00
N ASP A 31 9.23 -10.86 -5.83
CA ASP A 31 8.11 -10.35 -5.02
C ASP A 31 8.29 -8.86 -4.71
N GLU A 32 7.27 -8.03 -5.03
CA GLU A 32 7.26 -6.59 -4.72
C GLU A 32 6.37 -6.32 -3.50
N PHE A 33 6.89 -5.59 -2.52
CA PHE A 33 6.08 -5.16 -1.38
C PHE A 33 5.30 -3.89 -1.70
N VAL A 34 3.99 -3.90 -1.43
CA VAL A 34 3.10 -2.78 -1.71
C VAL A 34 2.29 -2.42 -0.46
N SER A 35 2.15 -1.12 -0.20
CA SER A 35 1.34 -0.59 0.90
C SER A 35 -0.15 -0.64 0.56
N ALA A 36 -0.98 -1.02 1.54
CA ALA A 36 -2.43 -0.87 1.49
C ALA A 36 -2.91 0.54 1.91
N MET A 37 -1.98 1.39 2.37
CA MET A 37 -2.23 2.75 2.81
C MET A 37 -2.01 3.75 1.68
N ASP A 38 -2.89 4.74 1.58
CA ASP A 38 -2.80 5.84 0.64
C ASP A 38 -1.60 6.76 0.97
N PRO A 39 -0.77 7.14 -0.01
CA PRO A 39 0.39 7.99 0.23
C PRO A 39 0.06 9.45 0.59
N ILE A 40 -1.18 9.92 0.37
CA ILE A 40 -1.57 11.32 0.55
C ILE A 40 -2.11 11.54 1.97
N LEU A 41 -3.06 10.73 2.43
CA LEU A 41 -3.67 10.85 3.76
C LEU A 41 -3.17 9.81 4.76
N LEU A 42 -2.33 8.87 4.35
CA LEU A 42 -1.86 7.78 5.22
C LEU A 42 -3.02 7.02 5.87
N SER A 43 -4.12 6.91 5.13
CA SER A 43 -5.31 6.14 5.51
C SER A 43 -5.41 4.91 4.62
N ARG A 44 -6.09 3.87 5.11
CA ARG A 44 -6.30 2.66 4.31
C ARG A 44 -7.07 2.99 3.03
N MET A 45 -6.55 2.54 1.89
CA MET A 45 -7.20 2.81 0.60
C MET A 45 -8.57 2.11 0.51
N GLU A 46 -9.53 2.82 -0.06
CA GLU A 46 -10.82 2.25 -0.44
C GLU A 46 -10.90 2.10 -1.97
N HIS A 47 -10.36 3.05 -2.73
CA HIS A 47 -10.42 3.09 -4.18
C HIS A 47 -9.01 3.06 -4.77
N PRO A 48 -8.29 1.92 -4.72
CA PRO A 48 -6.91 1.83 -5.20
C PRO A 48 -6.85 2.11 -6.70
N ALA A 49 -6.18 3.20 -7.07
CA ALA A 49 -6.06 3.66 -8.44
C ALA A 49 -4.61 3.89 -8.83
N ARG A 50 -4.38 3.81 -10.15
CA ARG A 50 -3.13 4.18 -10.81
C ARG A 50 -3.43 4.96 -12.08
N GLY A 51 -2.44 5.70 -12.56
CA GLY A 51 -2.48 6.28 -13.90
C GLY A 51 -2.12 5.23 -14.95
N ILE A 52 -2.70 5.29 -16.14
CA ILE A 52 -2.45 4.32 -17.24
C ILE A 52 -0.98 4.27 -17.69
N TYR A 53 -0.20 5.33 -17.42
CA TYR A 53 1.23 5.40 -17.73
C TYR A 53 2.15 5.15 -16.52
N CYS A 54 1.58 4.77 -15.36
CA CYS A 54 2.38 4.44 -14.19
C CYS A 54 3.01 3.04 -14.34
N THR A 55 4.30 2.92 -14.04
CA THR A 55 5.05 1.65 -14.08
C THR A 55 5.24 0.99 -12.71
N HIS A 56 4.86 1.68 -11.63
CA HIS A 56 4.92 1.13 -10.26
C HIS A 56 3.66 0.31 -9.92
N ALA A 57 3.79 -0.64 -9.00
CA ALA A 57 2.65 -1.38 -8.46
C ALA A 57 1.84 -0.60 -7.41
N ALA A 58 2.48 0.34 -6.71
CA ALA A 58 1.84 1.09 -5.63
C ALA A 58 0.59 1.86 -6.10
N CYS A 59 -0.50 1.73 -5.35
CA CYS A 59 -1.75 2.44 -5.64
C CYS A 59 -1.89 3.68 -4.74
N PHE A 60 -2.73 4.62 -5.15
CA PHE A 60 -3.24 5.70 -4.30
C PHE A 60 -4.77 5.66 -4.30
N ASP A 61 -5.41 6.27 -3.32
CA ASP A 61 -6.87 6.31 -3.27
C ASP A 61 -7.42 7.36 -4.25
N ALA A 62 -8.30 6.93 -5.16
CA ALA A 62 -8.87 7.79 -6.20
C ALA A 62 -9.67 8.98 -5.64
N SER A 63 -10.44 8.77 -4.58
CA SER A 63 -11.31 9.79 -3.99
C SER A 63 -10.49 10.86 -3.28
N ILE A 64 -9.44 10.41 -2.58
CA ILE A 64 -8.46 11.29 -1.92
C ILE A 64 -7.68 12.09 -2.97
N PHE A 65 -7.14 11.41 -3.98
CA PHE A 65 -6.42 12.05 -5.07
C PHE A 65 -7.28 13.10 -5.78
N TYR A 66 -8.53 12.76 -6.12
CA TYR A 66 -9.44 13.71 -6.77
C TYR A 66 -9.66 14.97 -5.92
N SER A 67 -9.86 14.79 -4.61
CA SER A 67 -10.02 15.91 -3.67
C SER A 67 -8.77 16.80 -3.60
N LEU A 68 -7.58 16.20 -3.67
CA LEU A 68 -6.31 16.93 -3.71
C LEU A 68 -6.16 17.73 -5.01
N VAL A 69 -6.35 17.10 -6.17
CA VAL A 69 -6.17 17.76 -7.47
C VAL A 69 -7.23 18.82 -7.75
N ALA A 70 -8.44 18.66 -7.22
CA ALA A 70 -9.48 19.69 -7.30
C ALA A 70 -9.05 20.99 -6.60
N ARG A 71 -8.31 20.90 -5.49
CA ARG A 71 -7.80 22.05 -4.74
C ARG A 71 -6.51 22.62 -5.34
N MET A 72 -5.55 21.76 -5.65
CA MET A 72 -4.20 22.16 -6.04
C MET A 72 -4.03 22.37 -7.55
N LYS A 73 -4.99 21.89 -8.36
CA LYS A 73 -4.95 21.89 -9.84
C LYS A 73 -3.69 21.20 -10.40
N ALA A 74 -3.11 20.26 -9.66
CA ALA A 74 -1.89 19.55 -10.02
C ALA A 74 -2.21 18.08 -10.29
N TRP A 75 -2.23 17.69 -11.57
CA TRP A 75 -2.54 16.32 -11.98
C TRP A 75 -1.25 15.51 -12.19
N LYS A 76 -0.59 15.12 -11.11
CA LYS A 76 0.61 14.27 -11.14
C LYS A 76 0.44 13.09 -10.20
N CYS A 77 0.87 11.91 -10.63
CA CYS A 77 0.85 10.72 -9.77
C CYS A 77 1.64 10.99 -8.47
N PRO A 78 1.09 10.69 -7.28
CA PRO A 78 1.79 10.92 -6.01
C PRO A 78 2.99 10.00 -5.78
N HIS A 79 3.11 8.90 -6.54
CA HIS A 79 4.22 7.95 -6.42
C HIS A 79 5.38 8.25 -7.37
N CYS A 80 5.08 8.41 -8.66
CA CYS A 80 6.11 8.56 -9.71
C CYS A 80 6.14 9.94 -10.37
N PHE A 81 5.27 10.87 -9.97
CA PHE A 81 5.15 12.23 -10.52
C PHE A 81 4.90 12.33 -12.03
N ILE A 82 4.58 11.20 -12.69
CA ILE A 82 4.12 11.18 -14.07
C ILE A 82 2.83 12.02 -14.19
N GLN A 83 2.78 12.84 -15.23
CA GLN A 83 1.64 13.69 -15.52
C GLN A 83 0.41 12.84 -15.88
N ILE A 84 -0.71 13.15 -15.25
CA ILE A 84 -2.03 12.61 -15.56
C ILE A 84 -2.81 13.74 -16.24
N LYS A 85 -3.43 13.50 -17.39
CA LYS A 85 -4.13 14.57 -18.15
C LYS A 85 -5.56 14.78 -17.69
N GLY A 86 -6.15 13.80 -17.02
CA GLY A 86 -7.51 13.87 -16.52
C GLY A 86 -7.97 12.54 -15.94
N ILE A 87 -9.23 12.49 -15.53
CA ILE A 87 -9.82 11.31 -14.88
C ILE A 87 -9.85 10.08 -15.80
N GLN A 88 -9.85 10.28 -17.12
CA GLN A 88 -9.85 9.22 -18.12
C GLN A 88 -8.54 8.44 -18.18
N GLU A 89 -7.46 9.01 -17.64
CA GLU A 89 -6.15 8.34 -17.53
C GLU A 89 -5.96 7.63 -16.19
N LEU A 90 -7.00 7.56 -15.35
CA LEU A 90 -7.01 6.80 -14.11
C LEU A 90 -7.78 5.50 -14.29
N TYR A 91 -7.31 4.44 -13.63
CA TYR A 91 -8.04 3.18 -13.52
C TYR A 91 -7.97 2.64 -12.09
N ILE A 92 -8.97 1.85 -11.72
CA ILE A 92 -8.98 1.10 -10.45
C ILE A 92 -8.19 -0.19 -10.64
N ASP A 93 -7.20 -0.42 -9.78
CA ASP A 93 -6.49 -1.70 -9.73
C ASP A 93 -7.38 -2.74 -9.04
N TYR A 94 -7.99 -3.60 -9.85
CA TYR A 94 -8.93 -4.60 -9.36
C TYR A 94 -8.27 -5.68 -8.49
N ALA A 95 -7.03 -6.08 -8.80
CA ALA A 95 -6.30 -7.06 -8.01
C ALA A 95 -6.00 -6.51 -6.61
N MET A 96 -5.55 -5.25 -6.54
CA MET A 96 -5.37 -4.54 -5.28
C MET A 96 -6.70 -4.39 -4.53
N LYS A 97 -7.79 -3.99 -5.20
CA LYS A 97 -9.11 -3.84 -4.56
C LYS A 97 -9.59 -5.15 -3.93
N ARG A 98 -9.42 -6.28 -4.62
CA ARG A 98 -9.74 -7.62 -4.08
C ARG A 98 -8.91 -7.93 -2.83
N ALA A 99 -7.62 -7.65 -2.87
CA ALA A 99 -6.75 -7.90 -1.74
C ALA A 99 -7.07 -7.00 -0.54
N LEU A 100 -7.41 -5.73 -0.78
CA LEU A 100 -7.87 -4.82 0.27
C LEU A 100 -9.16 -5.31 0.93
N MET A 101 -10.07 -5.97 0.21
CA MET A 101 -11.27 -6.57 0.81
C MET A 101 -10.96 -7.84 1.60
N LYS A 102 -9.99 -8.63 1.12
CA LYS A 102 -9.61 -9.92 1.72
C LYS A 102 -8.74 -9.77 2.97
N TYR A 103 -7.81 -8.81 2.96
CA TYR A 103 -6.80 -8.59 4.00
C TYR A 103 -7.03 -7.23 4.68
N GLN A 104 -8.13 -7.12 5.44
CA GLN A 104 -8.60 -5.85 6.00
C GLN A 104 -7.62 -5.27 7.03
N ASP A 105 -6.97 -6.12 7.81
CA ASP A 105 -6.06 -5.73 8.89
C ASP A 105 -4.57 -5.68 8.48
N SER A 106 -4.28 -5.80 7.19
CA SER A 106 -2.91 -5.80 6.67
C SER A 106 -2.60 -4.49 5.94
N ASP A 107 -1.63 -3.74 6.46
CA ASP A 107 -1.14 -2.51 5.84
C ASP A 107 -0.07 -2.78 4.76
N ARG A 108 0.52 -3.98 4.77
CA ARG A 108 1.57 -4.43 3.86
C ARG A 108 1.14 -5.68 3.11
N LEU A 109 1.27 -5.64 1.79
CA LEU A 109 0.94 -6.71 0.87
C LEU A 109 2.17 -7.08 0.02
N VAL A 110 2.18 -8.31 -0.48
CA VAL A 110 3.19 -8.82 -1.40
C VAL A 110 2.53 -9.05 -2.75
N LEU A 111 3.07 -8.47 -3.82
CA LEU A 111 2.66 -8.68 -5.19
C LEU A 111 3.52 -9.79 -5.80
N CYS A 112 2.89 -10.90 -6.16
CA CYS A 112 3.52 -12.05 -6.80
C CYS A 112 2.64 -12.52 -7.96
N GLY A 113 3.20 -12.57 -9.18
CA GLY A 113 2.47 -13.04 -10.37
C GLY A 113 1.20 -12.24 -10.71
N GLY A 114 1.14 -10.95 -10.35
CA GLY A 114 -0.04 -10.10 -10.57
C GLY A 114 -1.14 -10.23 -9.51
N GLU A 115 -0.96 -11.06 -8.50
CA GLU A 115 -1.86 -11.19 -7.36
C GLU A 115 -1.20 -10.69 -6.06
N TYR A 116 -2.03 -10.21 -5.15
CA TYR A 116 -1.58 -9.66 -3.87
C TYR A 116 -1.89 -10.62 -2.71
N PHE A 117 -0.93 -10.77 -1.81
CA PHE A 117 -1.00 -11.63 -0.62
C PHE A 117 -0.68 -10.82 0.65
N ALA A 118 -1.23 -11.23 1.79
CA ALA A 118 -0.85 -10.64 3.07
C ALA A 118 0.62 -10.99 3.41
N ASP A 119 1.36 -10.03 3.95
CA ASP A 119 2.70 -10.28 4.45
C ASP A 119 2.64 -11.08 5.78
N VAL A 120 2.86 -12.39 5.69
CA VAL A 120 2.77 -13.32 6.82
C VAL A 120 3.99 -13.23 7.75
N ASN A 121 5.03 -12.47 7.40
CA ASN A 121 6.22 -12.32 8.25
C ASN A 121 6.03 -11.35 9.43
N ILE A 122 4.91 -10.64 9.52
CA ILE A 122 4.60 -9.73 10.65
C ILE A 122 3.89 -10.45 11.82
N SER A 123 3.33 -11.64 11.63
CA SER A 123 2.60 -12.35 12.70
C SER A 123 3.49 -13.16 13.65
N ILE A 124 4.77 -13.42 13.32
CA ILE A 124 5.69 -14.18 14.18
C ILE A 124 6.30 -13.31 15.30
N SER A 125 6.28 -11.99 15.18
CA SER A 125 6.91 -11.08 16.15
C SER A 125 6.01 -10.62 17.31
N LYS A 126 4.76 -11.08 17.40
CA LYS A 126 3.82 -10.72 18.50
C LYS A 126 3.68 -11.75 19.61
N THR A 127 4.47 -12.82 19.63
CA THR A 127 4.49 -13.79 20.75
C THR A 127 5.92 -14.06 21.21
N SER A 128 6.48 -13.15 22.00
CA SER A 128 7.60 -13.45 22.90
C SER A 128 7.49 -12.59 24.17
N ASP A 129 6.35 -12.70 24.83
CA ASP A 129 6.26 -12.51 26.27
C ASP A 129 5.91 -13.87 26.86
N THR A 130 6.89 -14.55 27.48
CA THR A 130 6.81 -15.33 28.75
C THR A 130 8.07 -16.21 28.85
N ILE A 131 9.15 -15.66 29.39
CA ILE A 131 10.10 -16.46 30.19
C ILE A 131 10.08 -15.85 31.59
N ALA A 132 9.60 -16.68 32.51
CA ALA A 132 9.53 -16.43 33.93
C ALA A 132 10.90 -16.07 34.50
N ASN A 133 10.97 -14.99 35.28
CA ASN A 133 11.99 -14.85 36.31
C ASN A 133 11.29 -14.82 37.66
N HIS A 134 11.26 -16.01 38.25
CA HIS A 134 11.18 -16.22 39.68
C HIS A 134 12.57 -15.94 40.25
N ASP A 135 12.72 -14.92 41.10
CA ASP A 135 13.65 -15.02 42.22
C ASP A 135 13.25 -14.10 43.38
N SER A 136 13.40 -14.64 44.58
CA SER A 136 12.85 -14.17 45.84
C SER A 136 13.94 -13.54 46.70
N SER A 137 13.63 -12.46 47.44
CA SER A 137 14.23 -12.18 48.76
C SER A 137 13.61 -10.94 49.44
N ASP A 138 12.69 -11.24 50.36
CA ASP A 138 12.57 -10.84 51.77
C ASP A 138 13.12 -9.48 52.28
N SER A 139 12.23 -8.66 52.85
CA SER A 139 12.43 -7.91 54.11
C SER A 139 11.13 -7.24 54.57
N GLU A 140 10.74 -7.52 55.82
CA GLU A 140 9.61 -6.97 56.58
C GLU A 140 9.77 -5.46 56.87
N ASP A 141 8.68 -4.67 56.83
CA ASP A 141 8.14 -3.93 58.00
C ASP A 141 7.15 -2.80 57.64
N GLU A 142 6.09 -2.76 58.46
CA GLU A 142 5.38 -1.58 58.97
C GLU A 142 4.22 -0.88 58.21
N GLU A 143 3.26 -0.49 59.05
CA GLU A 143 1.84 -0.20 58.86
C GLU A 143 1.53 1.23 58.35
N ARG A 144 0.33 1.42 57.74
CA ARG A 144 -0.73 2.40 58.13
C ARG A 144 -1.44 3.13 56.95
N PRO A 145 -2.77 3.42 57.03
CA PRO A 145 -3.59 3.67 55.84
C PRO A 145 -4.10 5.12 55.60
N SER A 146 -4.64 5.31 54.39
CA SER A 146 -5.61 6.31 53.94
C SER A 146 -5.14 7.74 53.61
N LYS A 147 -5.49 8.24 52.41
CA LYS A 147 -6.48 9.32 52.23
C LYS A 147 -6.68 9.73 50.75
N LYS A 148 -7.96 9.93 50.42
CA LYS A 148 -8.60 10.54 49.24
C LYS A 148 -7.79 11.64 48.53
N SER A 149 -7.58 11.49 47.23
CA SER A 149 -7.17 12.60 46.34
C SER A 149 -8.40 13.31 45.78
N ARG A 150 -8.56 14.59 46.12
CA ARG A 150 -9.54 15.52 45.54
C ARG A 150 -8.85 16.33 44.44
N ARG A 151 -9.55 16.50 43.32
CA ARG A 151 -9.22 17.42 42.21
C ARG A 151 -9.05 18.85 42.73
N ALA A 152 -8.10 19.58 42.16
CA ALA A 152 -8.20 21.02 41.97
C ALA A 152 -7.37 21.46 40.76
N SER A 153 -7.98 22.29 39.94
CA SER A 153 -7.46 22.92 38.73
C SER A 153 -6.77 24.26 39.05
N VAL A 154 -6.29 24.91 37.97
CA VAL A 154 -6.04 26.35 37.78
C VAL A 154 -4.68 26.83 38.37
N ILE A 155 -3.86 27.75 37.83
CA ILE A 155 -3.94 28.94 36.95
C ILE A 155 -2.54 29.12 36.31
N THR A 156 -2.44 29.30 34.99
CA THR A 156 -2.01 30.51 34.23
C THR A 156 -0.82 31.32 34.78
N VAL A 157 0.13 31.60 33.89
CA VAL A 157 0.73 32.95 33.74
C VAL A 157 0.78 33.26 32.25
#